data_AF-X0BCA3-F1
#
_entry.id   AF-X0BCA3-F1
#
_cell.length_a   1.000
_cell.length_b   1.000
_cell.length_c   1.000
_cell.angle_alpha   90.00
_cell.angle_beta   90.00
_cell.angle_gamma   90.00
#
_symmetry.space_group_name_H-M   'P 1'
#
loop_
_entity.id
_entity.type
_entity.pdbx_description
1 polymer ?
#
loop_
_entity_poly.entity_id
_entity_poly.type
_entity_poly.pdbx_seq_one_letter_code
_entity_poly.pdbx_strand_id
1 'polypeptide(L)'
;MATPWPQDEIWPTDYREHATNLSKYLQKALSAIDNGDGLPDASRGVRVALIGALTLIVKMQSTPDLGHVHEAVRNGQAEIKTAAENLAQHINSFKNDLNETNTNAQQTMEEVQRSSEIATDAKAAAKEATEIAEPSQRHAYANVLARGGLAASMHNPQNQKASPVQTLREIIINIRDPVTIANIRMMSPRSLKSHVDLAIEQSSNEHIENIKVVSSNQLNSGDLSIKTATTVDMVALRQFAEDWEQRIGNGATVRIPTYGVLVHGVLSHCACSKGSSECDEQQQKKCVD
;
A
#
# COMPACT_ATOMS: atom_id res chain seq x y z
N MET A 1 -32.80 -36.99 -50.14
CA MET A 1 -32.89 -38.14 -49.22
C MET A 1 -32.90 -37.58 -47.80
N ALA A 2 -33.91 -37.86 -46.97
CA ALA A 2 -33.85 -37.49 -45.56
C ALA A 2 -32.87 -38.42 -44.84
N THR A 3 -32.01 -37.89 -43.96
CA THR A 3 -31.25 -38.73 -43.01
C THR A 3 -32.25 -39.48 -42.12
N PRO A 4 -32.17 -40.81 -42.01
CA PRO A 4 -33.00 -41.56 -41.09
C PRO A 4 -32.81 -41.05 -39.66
N TRP A 5 -33.91 -41.01 -38.89
CA TRP A 5 -33.79 -40.91 -37.44
C TRP A 5 -33.01 -42.12 -36.92
N PRO A 6 -32.09 -41.95 -35.93
CA PRO A 6 -31.39 -43.06 -35.33
C PRO A 6 -32.39 -43.96 -34.61
N GLN A 7 -32.68 -45.12 -35.21
CA GLN A 7 -33.44 -46.19 -34.56
C GLN A 7 -32.45 -47.05 -33.77
N ASP A 8 -32.74 -47.23 -32.48
CA ASP A 8 -32.11 -48.18 -31.56
C ASP A 8 -30.57 -48.13 -31.45
N GLU A 9 -29.95 -46.97 -31.66
CA GLU A 9 -28.60 -46.71 -31.16
C GLU A 9 -28.64 -46.56 -29.63
N ILE A 10 -27.80 -47.33 -28.92
CA ILE A 10 -27.67 -47.27 -27.46
C ILE A 10 -27.01 -45.94 -27.10
N TRP A 11 -27.83 -44.95 -26.75
CA TRP A 11 -27.34 -43.63 -26.35
C TRP A 11 -26.53 -43.70 -25.04
N PRO A 12 -25.43 -42.93 -24.92
CA PRO A 12 -24.70 -42.82 -23.66
C PRO A 12 -25.61 -42.34 -22.53
N THR A 13 -25.40 -42.91 -21.35
CA THR A 13 -26.04 -42.47 -20.10
C THR A 13 -25.38 -41.23 -19.51
N ASP A 14 -24.10 -40.98 -19.82
CA ASP A 14 -23.42 -39.73 -19.47
C ASP A 14 -23.92 -38.57 -20.33
N TYR A 15 -24.26 -37.44 -19.69
CA TYR A 15 -24.86 -36.29 -20.35
C TYR A 15 -23.89 -35.54 -21.28
N ARG A 16 -22.56 -35.57 -21.03
CA ARG A 16 -21.56 -34.92 -21.87
C ARG A 16 -21.28 -35.74 -23.12
N GLU A 17 -21.21 -37.06 -22.99
CA GLU A 17 -21.11 -37.98 -24.13
C GLU A 17 -22.37 -37.92 -25.00
N HIS A 18 -23.56 -37.95 -24.39
CA HIS A 18 -24.84 -37.79 -25.07
C HIS A 18 -24.91 -36.46 -25.84
N ALA A 19 -24.56 -35.35 -25.18
CA ALA A 19 -24.47 -34.03 -25.80
C ALA A 19 -23.48 -33.99 -26.98
N THR A 20 -22.35 -34.70 -26.88
CA THR A 20 -21.33 -34.77 -27.94
C THR A 20 -21.84 -35.52 -29.16
N ASN A 21 -22.52 -36.65 -28.97
CA ASN A 21 -23.08 -37.44 -30.06
C ASN A 21 -24.27 -36.73 -30.73
N LEU A 22 -25.14 -36.09 -29.93
CA LEU A 22 -26.22 -35.24 -30.44
C LEU A 22 -25.67 -34.06 -31.26
N SER A 23 -24.59 -33.40 -30.81
CA SER A 23 -23.92 -32.33 -31.56
C SER A 23 -23.44 -32.79 -32.94
N LYS A 24 -22.73 -33.93 -33.02
CA LYS A 24 -22.29 -34.52 -34.29
C LYS A 24 -23.45 -34.83 -35.23
N TYR A 25 -24.55 -35.37 -34.71
CA TYR A 25 -25.75 -35.67 -35.51
C TYR A 25 -26.40 -34.39 -36.07
N LEU A 26 -26.61 -33.38 -35.23
CA LEU A 26 -27.21 -32.10 -35.64
C LEU A 26 -26.31 -31.36 -36.64
N GLN A 27 -24.98 -31.41 -36.50
CA GLN A 27 -24.02 -30.89 -37.48
C GLN A 27 -24.15 -31.62 -38.83
N LYS A 28 -24.25 -32.96 -38.83
CA LYS A 28 -24.45 -33.75 -40.06
C LYS A 28 -25.78 -33.42 -40.75
N ALA A 29 -26.85 -33.23 -39.98
CA ALA A 29 -28.16 -32.80 -40.50
C ALA A 29 -28.12 -31.37 -41.07
N LEU A 30 -27.43 -30.44 -40.40
CA LEU A 30 -27.24 -29.08 -40.88
C LEU A 30 -26.45 -29.06 -42.20
N SER A 31 -25.36 -29.81 -42.29
CA SER A 31 -24.59 -29.97 -43.53
C SER A 31 -25.41 -30.61 -44.67
N ALA A 32 -26.31 -31.55 -44.37
CA ALA A 32 -27.19 -32.14 -45.38
C ALA A 32 -28.23 -31.13 -45.93
N ILE A 33 -28.64 -30.15 -45.11
CA ILE A 33 -29.51 -29.05 -45.53
C ILE A 33 -28.72 -28.01 -46.33
N ASP A 34 -27.53 -27.62 -45.88
CA ASP A 34 -26.70 -26.60 -46.54
C ASP A 34 -26.14 -27.08 -47.90
N ASN A 35 -26.01 -28.40 -48.13
CA ASN A 35 -25.64 -28.99 -49.43
C ASN A 35 -26.87 -29.39 -50.28
N GLY A 36 -28.10 -29.10 -49.85
CA GLY A 36 -29.33 -29.51 -50.51
C GLY A 36 -29.89 -28.45 -51.44
N ASP A 37 -29.47 -28.45 -52.72
CA ASP A 37 -29.99 -27.54 -53.74
C ASP A 37 -31.51 -27.72 -53.95
N GLY A 38 -32.32 -26.77 -53.46
CA GLY A 38 -33.66 -26.51 -54.01
C GLY A 38 -34.92 -26.65 -53.13
N LEU A 39 -34.87 -26.42 -51.81
CA LEU A 39 -36.13 -26.26 -51.02
C LEU A 39 -36.14 -24.94 -50.21
N PRO A 40 -36.70 -23.83 -50.75
CA PRO A 40 -36.44 -22.47 -50.23
C PRO A 40 -36.97 -22.14 -48.82
N ASP A 41 -38.24 -22.44 -48.51
CA ASP A 41 -38.90 -21.86 -47.32
C ASP A 41 -39.03 -22.81 -46.12
N ALA A 42 -39.20 -24.12 -46.35
CA ALA A 42 -39.28 -25.09 -45.25
C ALA A 42 -37.92 -25.34 -44.57
N SER A 43 -36.82 -25.15 -45.29
CA SER A 43 -35.45 -25.40 -44.81
C SER A 43 -34.97 -24.35 -43.81
N ARG A 44 -35.32 -23.08 -43.99
CA ARG A 44 -34.80 -21.96 -43.18
C ARG A 44 -35.18 -22.07 -41.70
N GLY A 45 -36.42 -22.45 -41.39
CA GLY A 45 -36.89 -22.65 -40.01
C GLY A 45 -36.15 -23.81 -39.32
N VAL A 46 -36.00 -24.93 -40.03
CA VAL A 46 -35.26 -26.10 -39.54
C VAL A 46 -33.78 -25.76 -39.31
N ARG A 47 -33.15 -25.03 -40.23
CA ARG A 47 -31.76 -24.56 -40.11
C ARG A 47 -31.54 -23.73 -38.85
N VAL A 48 -32.43 -22.76 -38.58
CA VAL A 48 -32.37 -21.92 -37.37
C VAL A 48 -32.58 -22.75 -36.10
N ALA A 49 -33.52 -23.71 -36.10
CA ALA A 49 -33.75 -24.60 -34.96
C ALA A 49 -32.53 -25.50 -34.66
N LEU A 50 -31.88 -26.06 -35.69
CA LEU A 50 -30.66 -26.87 -35.54
C LEU A 50 -29.48 -26.04 -34.99
N ILE A 51 -29.28 -24.82 -35.48
CA ILE A 51 -28.25 -23.90 -34.96
C ILE A 51 -28.55 -23.52 -33.49
N GLY A 52 -29.82 -23.29 -33.15
CA GLY A 52 -30.24 -23.04 -31.77
C GLY A 52 -29.97 -24.22 -30.83
N ALA A 53 -30.29 -25.45 -31.27
CA ALA A 53 -30.01 -26.67 -30.51
C ALA A 53 -28.51 -26.90 -30.30
N LEU A 54 -27.68 -26.73 -31.34
CA LEU A 54 -26.23 -26.78 -31.25
C LEU A 54 -25.67 -25.74 -30.27
N THR A 55 -26.19 -24.50 -30.30
CA THR A 55 -25.80 -23.43 -29.39
C THR A 55 -26.12 -23.77 -27.93
N LEU A 56 -27.27 -24.41 -27.67
CA LEU A 56 -27.66 -24.86 -26.33
C LEU A 56 -26.74 -26.00 -25.83
N ILE A 57 -26.44 -26.98 -26.69
CA ILE A 57 -25.55 -28.10 -26.38
C ILE A 57 -24.15 -27.60 -25.98
N VAL A 58 -23.57 -26.68 -26.76
CA VAL A 58 -22.25 -26.09 -26.46
C VAL A 58 -22.26 -25.37 -25.10
N LYS A 59 -23.35 -24.66 -24.76
CA LYS A 59 -23.51 -24.02 -23.45
C LYS A 59 -23.56 -25.04 -22.30
N MET A 60 -24.31 -26.13 -22.44
CA MET A 60 -24.38 -27.19 -21.42
C MET A 60 -23.07 -27.99 -21.27
N GLN A 61 -22.27 -28.11 -22.34
CA GLN A 61 -20.93 -28.71 -22.26
C GLN A 61 -19.92 -27.76 -21.59
N SER A 62 -20.10 -26.45 -21.78
CA SER A 62 -19.25 -25.41 -21.23
C SER A 62 -19.54 -25.08 -19.76
N THR A 63 -20.70 -25.46 -19.22
CA THR A 63 -20.94 -25.36 -17.78
C THR A 63 -20.03 -26.33 -17.02
N PRO A 64 -19.27 -25.86 -16.01
CA PRO A 64 -18.41 -26.72 -15.21
C PRO A 64 -19.25 -27.74 -14.46
N ASP A 65 -18.71 -28.94 -14.32
CA ASP A 65 -19.36 -30.00 -13.56
C ASP A 65 -19.43 -29.66 -12.06
N LEU A 66 -20.58 -29.95 -11.43
CA LEU A 66 -20.84 -29.57 -10.04
C LEU A 66 -19.90 -30.29 -9.05
N GLY A 67 -19.41 -31.49 -9.40
CA GLY A 67 -18.39 -32.21 -8.64
C GLY A 67 -17.07 -31.43 -8.57
N HIS A 68 -16.61 -30.90 -9.70
CA HIS A 68 -15.39 -30.09 -9.78
C HIS A 68 -15.53 -28.77 -9.00
N VAL A 69 -16.71 -28.14 -9.05
CA VAL A 69 -16.99 -26.93 -8.24
C VAL A 69 -16.98 -27.26 -6.75
N HIS A 70 -17.61 -28.39 -6.35
CA HIS A 70 -17.58 -28.84 -4.95
C HIS A 70 -16.15 -29.17 -4.49
N GLU A 71 -15.33 -29.79 -5.31
CA GLU A 71 -13.94 -30.12 -4.98
C GLU A 71 -13.09 -28.85 -4.83
N ALA A 72 -13.20 -27.91 -5.76
CA ALA A 72 -12.51 -26.61 -5.67
C ALA A 72 -12.90 -25.83 -4.40
N VAL A 73 -14.20 -25.82 -4.04
CA VAL A 73 -14.68 -25.21 -2.80
C VAL A 73 -14.14 -25.94 -1.56
N ARG A 74 -14.10 -27.28 -1.57
CA ARG A 74 -13.56 -28.09 -0.48
C ARG A 74 -12.07 -27.82 -0.25
N ASN A 75 -11.30 -27.73 -1.33
CA ASN A 75 -9.85 -27.47 -1.28
C ASN A 75 -9.58 -26.05 -0.77
N GLY A 76 -10.27 -25.04 -1.31
CA GLY A 76 -10.18 -23.66 -0.81
C GLY A 76 -10.59 -23.54 0.67
N GLN A 77 -11.60 -24.28 1.13
CA GLN A 77 -11.98 -24.31 2.55
C GLN A 77 -10.88 -24.94 3.43
N ALA A 78 -10.17 -25.95 2.95
CA ALA A 78 -9.05 -26.55 3.66
C ALA A 78 -7.84 -25.58 3.74
N GLU A 79 -7.52 -24.88 2.65
CA GLU A 79 -6.47 -23.86 2.61
C GLU A 79 -6.78 -22.71 3.58
N ILE A 80 -8.01 -22.18 3.57
CA ILE A 80 -8.46 -21.13 4.50
C ILE A 80 -8.33 -21.59 5.95
N LYS A 81 -8.68 -22.85 6.25
CA LYS A 81 -8.55 -23.41 7.61
C LYS A 81 -7.09 -23.45 8.05
N THR A 82 -6.19 -23.98 7.22
CA THR A 82 -4.74 -24.04 7.52
C THR A 82 -4.14 -22.64 7.67
N ALA A 83 -4.53 -21.68 6.83
CA ALA A 83 -4.09 -20.29 6.94
C ALA A 83 -4.55 -19.64 8.27
N ALA A 84 -5.80 -19.90 8.71
CA ALA A 84 -6.31 -19.43 9.99
C ALA A 84 -5.59 -20.05 11.19
N GLU A 85 -5.27 -21.35 11.13
CA GLU A 85 -4.49 -22.05 12.17
C GLU A 85 -3.06 -21.50 12.27
N ASN A 86 -2.39 -21.27 11.14
CA ASN A 86 -1.06 -20.64 11.09
C ASN A 86 -1.08 -19.20 11.64
N LEU A 87 -2.09 -18.39 11.28
CA LEU A 87 -2.25 -17.03 11.82
C LEU A 87 -2.46 -17.04 13.34
N ALA A 88 -3.26 -17.97 13.86
CA ALA A 88 -3.48 -18.13 15.29
C ALA A 88 -2.18 -18.54 16.03
N GLN A 89 -1.34 -19.38 15.42
CA GLN A 89 -0.02 -19.71 15.97
C GLN A 89 0.91 -18.50 15.99
N HIS A 90 1.00 -17.73 14.90
CA HIS A 90 1.79 -16.51 14.82
C HIS A 90 1.38 -15.46 15.87
N ILE A 91 0.07 -15.25 16.08
CA ILE A 91 -0.44 -14.33 17.11
C ILE A 91 -0.02 -14.77 18.52
N ASN A 92 -0.03 -16.09 18.80
CA ASN A 92 0.39 -16.62 20.09
C ASN A 92 1.92 -16.53 20.30
N SER A 93 2.73 -16.79 19.26
CA SER A 93 4.18 -16.53 19.30
C SER A 93 4.47 -15.06 19.58
N PHE A 94 3.92 -14.14 18.78
CA PHE A 94 4.12 -12.70 18.96
C PHE A 94 3.73 -12.21 20.36
N LYS A 95 2.67 -12.77 20.95
CA LYS A 95 2.26 -12.47 22.33
C LYS A 95 3.28 -12.96 23.37
N ASN A 96 3.91 -14.11 23.14
CA ASN A 96 4.96 -14.62 24.03
C ASN A 96 6.23 -13.77 23.93
N ASP A 97 6.68 -13.45 22.71
CA ASP A 97 7.86 -12.62 22.45
C ASP A 97 7.70 -11.21 23.04
N LEU A 98 6.48 -10.65 22.98
CA LEU A 98 6.13 -9.37 23.59
C LEU A 98 6.16 -9.43 25.14
N ASN A 99 5.68 -10.53 25.73
CA ASN A 99 5.78 -10.74 27.18
C ASN A 99 7.24 -10.86 27.64
N GLU A 100 8.07 -11.62 26.91
CA GLU A 100 9.50 -11.78 27.19
C GLU A 100 10.25 -10.44 27.06
N THR A 101 9.98 -9.68 25.99
CA THR A 101 10.52 -8.33 25.80
C THR A 101 10.13 -7.40 26.95
N ASN A 102 8.88 -7.50 27.43
CA ASN A 102 8.41 -6.70 28.57
C ASN A 102 9.08 -7.10 29.89
N THR A 103 9.32 -8.39 30.16
CA THR A 103 10.06 -8.84 31.35
C THR A 103 11.53 -8.39 31.29
N ASN A 104 12.17 -8.46 30.13
CA ASN A 104 13.55 -8.03 29.94
C ASN A 104 13.68 -6.50 30.11
N ALA A 105 12.69 -5.73 29.65
CA ALA A 105 12.63 -4.29 29.87
C ALA A 105 12.45 -3.92 31.36
N GLN A 106 11.64 -4.68 32.10
CA GLN A 106 11.49 -4.51 33.56
C GLN A 106 12.80 -4.80 34.31
N GLN A 107 13.46 -5.92 34.01
CA GLN A 107 14.77 -6.25 34.60
C GLN A 107 15.82 -5.17 34.29
N THR A 108 15.85 -4.67 33.05
CA THR A 108 16.75 -3.57 32.66
C THR A 108 16.46 -2.29 33.45
N MET A 109 15.19 -1.96 33.71
CA MET A 109 14.84 -0.81 34.56
C MET A 109 15.30 -0.98 36.01
N GLU A 110 15.18 -2.18 36.59
CA GLU A 110 15.68 -2.48 37.94
C GLU A 110 17.21 -2.41 38.03
N GLU A 111 17.93 -2.86 36.99
CA GLU A 111 19.39 -2.75 36.92
C GLU A 111 19.85 -1.29 36.77
N VAL A 112 19.18 -0.49 35.93
CA VAL A 112 19.45 0.95 35.79
C VAL A 112 19.16 1.70 37.10
N GLN A 113 18.06 1.37 37.79
CA GLN A 113 17.73 1.96 39.10
C GLN A 113 18.81 1.64 40.14
N ARG A 114 19.19 0.36 40.29
CA ARG A 114 20.25 -0.07 41.21
C ARG A 114 21.62 0.55 40.85
N SER A 115 21.92 0.71 39.57
CA SER A 115 23.15 1.39 39.10
C SER A 115 23.14 2.89 39.42
N SER A 116 21.97 3.53 39.35
CA SER A 116 21.79 4.93 39.72
C SER A 116 21.99 5.17 41.22
N GLU A 117 21.53 4.26 42.08
CA GLU A 117 21.71 4.32 43.53
C GLU A 117 23.20 4.24 43.91
N ILE A 118 23.94 3.30 43.31
CA ILE A 118 25.41 3.18 43.47
C ILE A 118 26.12 4.47 43.01
N ALA A 119 25.68 5.08 41.90
CA ALA A 119 26.24 6.33 41.42
C ALA A 119 25.95 7.53 42.33
N THR A 120 24.79 7.57 42.99
CA THR A 120 24.47 8.61 43.99
C THR A 120 25.29 8.46 45.26
N ASP A 121 25.51 7.23 45.75
CA ASP A 121 26.32 6.96 46.94
C ASP A 121 27.80 7.27 46.69
N ALA A 122 28.34 6.88 45.52
CA ALA A 122 29.70 7.25 45.10
C ALA A 122 29.89 8.79 45.02
N LYS A 123 28.86 9.51 44.57
CA LYS A 123 28.86 10.98 44.52
C LYS A 123 28.76 11.62 45.90
N ALA A 124 28.05 11.00 46.85
CA ALA A 124 28.00 11.45 48.24
C ALA A 124 29.38 11.27 48.92
N ALA A 125 29.98 10.08 48.80
CA ALA A 125 31.32 9.79 49.34
C ALA A 125 32.42 10.69 48.73
N ALA A 126 32.35 10.97 47.41
CA ALA A 126 33.26 11.91 46.77
C ALA A 126 33.12 13.36 47.30
N LYS A 127 31.91 13.75 47.71
CA LYS A 127 31.65 15.08 48.29
C LYS A 127 32.17 15.17 49.74
N GLU A 128 32.01 14.11 50.52
CA GLU A 128 32.56 14.00 51.87
C GLU A 128 34.11 14.02 51.86
N ALA A 129 34.73 13.35 50.90
CA ALA A 129 36.18 13.40 50.69
C ALA A 129 36.71 14.82 50.32
N THR A 130 35.89 15.68 49.72
CA THR A 130 36.28 17.08 49.41
C THR A 130 36.18 18.05 50.59
N GLU A 131 35.52 17.71 51.70
CA GLU A 131 35.44 18.61 52.88
C GLU A 131 36.66 18.53 53.82
N ILE A 132 37.61 17.62 53.55
CA ILE A 132 38.85 17.45 54.35
C ILE A 132 40.02 18.32 53.80
N ALA A 133 39.81 19.05 52.69
CA ALA A 133 40.84 19.88 52.05
C ALA A 133 40.39 21.35 51.84
N GLU A 134 40.82 22.24 52.73
CA GLU A 134 40.73 23.71 52.61
C GLU A 134 42.17 24.31 52.55
N PRO A 135 42.37 25.54 52.04
CA PRO A 135 41.68 26.18 50.92
C PRO A 135 42.64 26.88 49.93
N SER A 136 42.18 27.19 48.71
CA SER A 136 42.72 28.33 47.95
C SER A 136 41.79 28.87 46.86
N GLN A 137 41.74 30.20 46.80
CA GLN A 137 41.23 31.05 45.70
C GLN A 137 39.72 31.00 45.40
N ARG A 138 39.00 31.83 46.18
CA ARG A 138 37.70 32.42 45.81
C ARG A 138 37.83 33.25 44.53
N HIS A 139 36.87 33.14 43.62
CA HIS A 139 36.26 34.31 42.99
C HIS A 139 34.77 34.03 42.68
N ALA A 140 33.88 34.90 43.18
CA ALA A 140 32.52 35.08 42.66
C ALA A 140 32.61 35.63 41.21
N TYR A 141 31.59 35.65 40.35
CA TYR A 141 30.16 35.95 40.54
C TYR A 141 29.36 35.45 39.32
N ALA A 142 28.04 35.23 39.34
CA ALA A 142 27.04 35.38 40.41
C ALA A 142 25.84 34.42 40.15
N ASN A 143 24.92 34.34 41.12
CA ASN A 143 23.64 33.60 41.02
C ASN A 143 22.49 34.57 41.37
N VAL A 144 21.52 34.76 40.47
CA VAL A 144 20.40 35.71 40.71
C VAL A 144 19.07 35.15 40.20
N LEU A 145 18.12 35.03 41.13
CA LEU A 145 16.66 34.91 40.98
C LEU A 145 16.07 33.64 40.34
N ALA A 146 15.88 32.65 41.22
CA ALA A 146 14.60 31.93 41.24
C ALA A 146 13.56 32.77 42.02
N ARG A 147 12.48 33.22 41.35
CA ARG A 147 11.19 33.52 42.00
C ARG A 147 10.05 33.35 41.00
N GLY A 148 8.97 32.72 41.44
CA GLY A 148 7.97 32.13 40.53
C GLY A 148 7.05 33.12 39.80
N GLY A 149 6.46 32.63 38.73
CA GLY A 149 5.41 33.30 37.95
C GLY A 149 4.60 32.29 37.14
N LEU A 150 3.54 31.73 37.73
CA LEU A 150 2.50 31.03 36.97
C LEU A 150 1.76 32.06 36.11
N ALA A 151 1.81 31.90 34.80
CA ALA A 151 0.93 32.60 33.88
C ALA A 151 0.55 31.65 32.74
N ALA A 152 -0.66 31.10 32.80
CA ALA A 152 -1.30 30.52 31.63
C ALA A 152 -1.50 31.65 30.60
N SER A 153 -1.00 31.46 29.38
CA SER A 153 -1.38 32.29 28.24
C SER A 153 -2.12 31.43 27.24
N MET A 154 -3.30 31.90 26.85
CA MET A 154 -4.28 31.09 26.13
C MET A 154 -3.92 30.91 24.65
N HIS A 155 -4.53 29.88 24.07
CA HIS A 155 -4.43 29.54 22.66
C HIS A 155 -4.78 30.71 21.74
N ASN A 156 -3.99 30.95 20.68
CA ASN A 156 -4.44 31.68 19.50
C ASN A 156 -4.14 30.83 18.24
N PRO A 157 -5.16 30.26 17.58
CA PRO A 157 -4.97 29.31 16.48
C PRO A 157 -4.96 30.00 15.11
N GLN A 158 -3.87 30.69 14.74
CA GLN A 158 -3.71 31.15 13.36
C GLN A 158 -2.24 31.29 12.90
N ASN A 159 -1.89 30.53 11.86
CA ASN A 159 -0.65 30.62 11.07
C ASN A 159 0.69 30.57 11.84
N GLN A 160 0.96 29.45 12.52
CA GLN A 160 2.34 28.95 12.57
C GLN A 160 2.74 28.43 11.17
N LYS A 161 3.22 29.33 10.30
CA LYS A 161 3.82 28.96 9.03
C LYS A 161 5.14 28.24 9.34
N ALA A 162 5.15 26.92 9.18
CA ALA A 162 6.33 26.10 9.47
C ALA A 162 7.57 26.62 8.73
N SER A 163 8.72 26.61 9.41
CA SER A 163 10.01 27.00 8.82
C SER A 163 10.28 26.18 7.55
N PRO A 164 10.77 26.77 6.45
CA PRO A 164 11.02 26.05 5.18
C PRO A 164 11.89 24.79 5.33
N VAL A 165 12.73 24.72 6.37
CA VAL A 165 13.58 23.57 6.68
C VAL A 165 12.77 22.34 7.13
N GLN A 166 11.61 22.54 7.77
CA GLN A 166 10.78 21.42 8.27
C GLN A 166 10.01 20.72 7.15
N THR A 167 9.61 21.43 6.10
CA THR A 167 8.93 20.85 4.93
C THR A 167 9.84 19.97 4.06
N LEU A 168 11.17 20.08 4.21
CA LEU A 168 12.15 19.30 3.45
C LEU A 168 12.35 17.87 3.96
N ARG A 169 11.87 17.55 5.17
CA ARG A 169 11.98 16.19 5.77
C ARG A 169 10.62 15.55 6.01
N GLU A 170 9.57 16.08 5.37
CA GLU A 170 8.19 15.64 5.55
C GLU A 170 7.67 14.96 4.28
N ILE A 171 7.07 13.79 4.43
CA ILE A 171 6.36 13.05 3.39
C ILE A 171 4.89 13.08 3.76
N ILE A 172 4.04 13.46 2.81
CA ILE A 172 2.59 13.36 2.95
C ILE A 172 2.14 12.12 2.15
N ILE A 173 1.31 11.30 2.76
CA ILE A 173 0.64 10.17 2.11
C ILE A 173 -0.84 10.48 2.07
N ASN A 174 -1.42 10.47 0.88
CA ASN A 174 -2.85 10.54 0.71
C ASN A 174 -3.46 9.18 1.06
N ILE A 175 -4.51 9.16 1.87
CA ILE A 175 -5.25 7.95 2.21
C ILE A 175 -6.69 8.14 1.75
N ARG A 176 -7.15 7.27 0.85
CA ARG A 176 -8.49 7.38 0.23
C ARG A 176 -9.53 6.48 0.87
N ASP A 177 -9.11 5.40 1.51
CA ASP A 177 -10.01 4.44 2.15
C ASP A 177 -10.47 4.94 3.54
N PRO A 178 -11.78 5.15 3.77
CA PRO A 178 -12.29 5.66 5.05
C PRO A 178 -12.08 4.69 6.21
N VAL A 179 -12.00 3.38 5.95
CA VAL A 179 -11.73 2.37 6.99
C VAL A 179 -10.28 2.49 7.49
N THR A 180 -9.32 2.61 6.56
CA THR A 180 -7.91 2.86 6.85
C THR A 180 -7.71 4.18 7.61
N ILE A 181 -8.41 5.26 7.20
CA ILE A 181 -8.40 6.55 7.93
C ILE A 181 -8.88 6.36 9.39
N ALA A 182 -9.98 5.64 9.60
CA ALA A 182 -10.52 5.40 10.94
C ALA A 182 -9.58 4.54 11.80
N ASN A 183 -9.01 3.47 11.23
CA ASN A 183 -8.05 2.59 11.90
C ASN A 183 -6.79 3.35 12.35
N ILE A 184 -6.21 4.16 11.48
CA ILE A 184 -5.05 5.01 11.81
C ILE A 184 -5.40 6.05 12.88
N ARG A 185 -6.63 6.59 12.87
CA ARG A 185 -7.09 7.56 13.89
C ARG A 185 -7.23 6.96 15.28
N MET A 186 -7.41 5.64 15.40
CA MET A 186 -7.42 4.92 16.68
C MET A 186 -6.01 4.61 17.20
N MET A 187 -4.96 4.77 16.39
CA MET A 187 -3.58 4.53 16.80
C MET A 187 -3.02 5.71 17.61
N SER A 188 -2.25 5.42 18.65
CA SER A 188 -1.39 6.43 19.30
C SER A 188 -0.27 6.88 18.33
N PRO A 189 0.30 8.09 18.49
CA PRO A 189 1.42 8.54 17.64
C PRO A 189 2.64 7.60 17.68
N ARG A 190 2.88 6.92 18.83
CA ARG A 190 3.97 5.93 18.95
C ARG A 190 3.68 4.67 18.16
N SER A 191 2.47 4.11 18.28
CA SER A 191 2.07 2.91 17.50
C SER A 191 1.98 3.22 16.00
N LEU A 192 1.55 4.43 15.62
CA LEU A 192 1.51 4.87 14.22
C LEU A 192 2.93 5.03 13.63
N LYS A 193 3.89 5.53 14.42
CA LYS A 193 5.31 5.52 14.05
C LYS A 193 5.80 4.08 13.80
N SER A 194 5.57 3.17 14.75
CA SER A 194 5.96 1.75 14.63
C SER A 194 5.30 1.04 13.44
N HIS A 195 4.03 1.33 13.15
CA HIS A 195 3.32 0.79 11.97
C HIS A 195 3.97 1.23 10.66
N VAL A 196 4.39 2.50 10.58
CA VAL A 196 5.14 3.04 9.43
C VAL A 196 6.54 2.45 9.33
N ASP A 197 7.28 2.36 10.44
CA ASP A 197 8.61 1.73 10.45
C ASP A 197 8.54 0.27 9.95
N LEU A 198 7.52 -0.49 10.38
CA LEU A 198 7.30 -1.88 9.96
C LEU A 198 6.92 -1.99 8.49
N ALA A 199 6.08 -1.08 7.97
CA ALA A 199 5.73 -1.04 6.56
C ALA A 199 6.96 -0.82 5.65
N ILE A 200 7.93 -0.03 6.12
CA ILE A 200 9.20 0.24 5.43
C ILE A 200 10.14 -0.97 5.53
N GLU A 201 10.29 -1.60 6.70
CA GLU A 201 11.08 -2.84 6.86
C GLU A 201 10.55 -3.99 5.99
N GLN A 202 9.22 -4.12 5.89
CA GLN A 202 8.55 -5.15 5.09
C GLN A 202 8.54 -4.87 3.57
N SER A 203 9.17 -3.79 3.11
CA SER A 203 9.30 -3.45 1.68
C SER A 203 10.16 -4.44 0.89
N SER A 204 11.05 -5.16 1.57
CA SER A 204 12.08 -6.02 0.96
C SER A 204 13.03 -5.27 0.00
N ASN A 205 13.21 -3.96 0.20
CA ASN A 205 14.10 -3.11 -0.59
C ASN A 205 15.28 -2.61 0.26
N GLU A 206 16.49 -3.07 -0.08
CA GLU A 206 17.77 -2.78 0.60
C GLU A 206 18.05 -1.27 0.75
N HIS A 207 17.50 -0.43 -0.14
CA HIS A 207 17.71 1.02 -0.11
C HIS A 207 16.86 1.75 0.94
N ILE A 208 15.80 1.12 1.46
CA ILE A 208 14.87 1.77 2.39
C ILE A 208 14.58 0.97 3.67
N GLU A 209 14.79 -0.35 3.71
CA GLU A 209 14.47 -1.20 4.87
C GLU A 209 15.08 -0.69 6.20
N ASN A 210 16.27 -0.08 6.14
CA ASN A 210 17.01 0.42 7.29
C ASN A 210 16.62 1.86 7.71
N ILE A 211 15.70 2.50 6.97
CA ILE A 211 15.26 3.87 7.25
C ILE A 211 14.20 3.85 8.36
N LYS A 212 14.51 4.51 9.48
CA LYS A 212 13.55 4.75 10.57
C LYS A 212 12.98 6.17 10.51
N VAL A 213 11.66 6.27 10.65
CA VAL A 213 10.98 7.57 10.67
C VAL A 213 11.10 8.20 12.06
N VAL A 214 11.17 9.53 12.14
CA VAL A 214 11.24 10.27 13.40
C VAL A 214 9.87 10.34 14.07
N SER A 215 8.83 10.64 13.29
CA SER A 215 7.45 10.76 13.78
C SER A 215 6.44 10.55 12.66
N SER A 216 5.30 9.96 12.98
CA SER A 216 4.15 9.81 12.08
C SER A 216 2.89 10.36 12.75
N ASN A 217 2.12 11.20 12.05
CA ASN A 217 0.91 11.84 12.55
C ASN A 217 -0.18 11.87 11.48
N GLN A 218 -1.41 11.51 11.83
CA GLN A 218 -2.54 11.73 10.93
C GLN A 218 -2.95 13.21 10.94
N LEU A 219 -3.19 13.75 9.74
CA LEU A 219 -3.69 15.10 9.54
C LEU A 219 -5.21 15.19 9.70
N ASN A 220 -5.73 16.40 9.88
CA ASN A 220 -7.17 16.63 9.99
C ASN A 220 -7.95 16.15 8.74
N SER A 221 -7.32 16.17 7.56
CA SER A 221 -7.87 15.64 6.30
C SER A 221 -8.01 14.11 6.26
N GLY A 222 -7.39 13.38 7.18
CA GLY A 222 -7.28 11.91 7.16
C GLY A 222 -5.98 11.39 6.52
N ASP A 223 -5.28 12.23 5.75
CA ASP A 223 -3.94 11.97 5.22
C ASP A 223 -2.91 11.72 6.34
N LEU A 224 -1.78 11.10 6.01
CA LEU A 224 -0.69 10.81 6.94
C LEU A 224 0.53 11.70 6.66
N SER A 225 1.08 12.32 7.70
CA SER A 225 2.37 13.02 7.69
C SER A 225 3.44 12.14 8.35
N ILE A 226 4.56 11.95 7.65
CA ILE A 226 5.74 11.25 8.14
C ILE A 226 6.92 12.23 8.12
N LYS A 227 7.72 12.24 9.18
CA LYS A 227 8.98 13.01 9.23
C LYS A 227 10.18 12.09 9.34
N THR A 228 11.20 12.35 8.54
CA THR A 228 12.45 11.58 8.48
C THR A 228 13.59 12.27 9.24
N ALA A 229 14.66 11.52 9.53
CA ALA A 229 15.85 12.08 10.18
C ALA A 229 16.62 13.00 9.22
N THR A 230 16.86 12.54 7.99
CA THR A 230 17.58 13.28 6.94
C THR A 230 16.71 13.55 5.71
N THR A 231 17.17 14.47 4.86
CA THR A 231 16.56 14.72 3.54
C THR A 231 16.89 13.63 2.53
N VAL A 232 17.94 12.84 2.75
CA VAL A 232 18.30 11.69 1.88
C VAL A 232 17.27 10.59 2.06
N ASP A 233 16.98 10.24 3.33
CA ASP A 233 15.94 9.27 3.70
C ASP A 233 14.58 9.64 3.08
N MET A 234 14.24 10.93 3.12
CA MET A 234 13.00 11.46 2.55
C MET A 234 12.91 11.22 1.03
N VAL A 235 14.01 11.44 0.31
CA VAL A 235 14.07 11.21 -1.14
C VAL A 235 14.00 9.72 -1.45
N ALA A 236 14.75 8.87 -0.72
CA ALA A 236 14.73 7.42 -0.91
C ALA A 236 13.33 6.83 -0.69
N LEU A 237 12.67 7.17 0.42
CA LEU A 237 11.30 6.72 0.71
C LEU A 237 10.26 7.18 -0.33
N ARG A 238 10.47 8.33 -0.99
CA ARG A 238 9.62 8.78 -2.10
C ARG A 238 9.94 8.10 -3.43
N GLN A 239 11.21 7.78 -3.67
CA GLN A 239 11.66 7.09 -4.89
C GLN A 239 11.15 5.65 -4.93
N PHE A 240 11.16 4.98 -3.78
CA PHE A 240 10.71 3.59 -3.62
C PHE A 240 9.33 3.51 -2.95
N ALA A 241 8.46 4.49 -3.20
CA ALA A 241 7.14 4.59 -2.56
C ALA A 241 6.27 3.34 -2.74
N GLU A 242 6.26 2.79 -3.95
CA GLU A 242 5.42 1.65 -4.36
C GLU A 242 5.67 0.38 -3.52
N ASP A 243 6.89 0.20 -3.00
CA ASP A 243 7.28 -1.00 -2.24
C ASP A 243 6.65 -1.05 -0.82
N TRP A 244 6.35 0.11 -0.22
CA TRP A 244 5.91 0.21 1.18
C TRP A 244 4.57 0.93 1.40
N GLU A 245 4.14 1.83 0.51
CA GLU A 245 2.97 2.68 0.77
C GLU A 245 1.68 1.88 1.00
N GLN A 246 1.48 0.81 0.22
CA GLN A 246 0.28 -0.04 0.30
C GLN A 246 0.22 -0.88 1.60
N ARG A 247 1.36 -1.04 2.29
CA ARG A 247 1.44 -1.77 3.58
C ARG A 247 0.93 -0.93 4.75
N ILE A 248 0.88 0.39 4.60
CA ILE A 248 0.29 1.30 5.60
C ILE A 248 -1.22 1.07 5.70
N GLY A 249 -1.87 0.80 4.57
CA GLY A 249 -3.28 0.47 4.46
C GLY A 249 -3.81 0.68 3.05
N ASN A 250 -5.05 0.27 2.81
CA ASN A 250 -5.65 0.29 1.49
C ASN A 250 -5.81 1.73 0.96
N GLY A 251 -5.49 1.96 -0.31
CA GLY A 251 -5.63 3.28 -0.94
C GLY A 251 -4.75 4.36 -0.30
N ALA A 252 -3.66 3.97 0.34
CA ALA A 252 -2.56 4.87 0.70
C ALA A 252 -1.67 5.12 -0.54
N THR A 253 -1.25 6.37 -0.75
CA THR A 253 -0.33 6.74 -1.84
C THR A 253 0.55 7.92 -1.44
N VAL A 254 1.87 7.81 -1.60
CA VAL A 254 2.84 8.87 -1.34
C VAL A 254 2.59 10.05 -2.29
N ARG A 255 2.36 11.23 -1.72
CA ARG A 255 2.15 12.45 -2.48
C ARG A 255 3.49 13.01 -2.97
N ILE A 256 3.83 12.70 -4.21
CA ILE A 256 4.96 13.30 -4.92
C ILE A 256 4.60 14.76 -5.26
N PRO A 257 5.28 15.77 -4.71
CA PRO A 257 5.00 17.17 -5.03
C PRO A 257 5.59 17.52 -6.40
N THR A 258 4.73 17.62 -7.41
CA THR A 258 5.11 18.20 -8.70
C THR A 258 5.33 19.71 -8.50
N TYR A 259 6.60 20.12 -8.36
CA TYR A 259 6.96 21.54 -8.39
C TYR A 259 6.75 22.05 -9.82
N GLY A 260 5.57 22.62 -10.09
CA GLY A 260 5.29 23.28 -11.35
C GLY A 260 6.29 24.42 -11.56
N VAL A 261 7.01 24.40 -12.69
CA VAL A 261 7.91 25.49 -13.06
C VAL A 261 7.07 26.71 -13.40
N LEU A 262 6.99 27.65 -12.46
CA LEU A 262 6.48 28.99 -12.72
C LEU A 262 7.51 29.73 -13.59
N VAL A 263 7.40 29.55 -14.91
CA VAL A 263 8.03 30.44 -15.87
C VAL A 263 7.34 31.80 -15.72
N HIS A 264 7.93 32.69 -14.93
CA HIS A 264 7.55 34.10 -14.97
C HIS A 264 7.66 34.57 -16.42
N GLY A 265 6.53 35.06 -16.95
CA GLY A 265 6.41 35.36 -18.37
C GLY A 265 7.54 36.24 -18.86
N VAL A 266 8.45 35.65 -19.64
CA VAL A 266 9.42 36.42 -20.42
C VAL A 266 8.59 37.31 -21.33
N LEU A 267 8.66 38.62 -21.11
CA LEU A 267 8.14 39.59 -22.05
C LEU A 267 8.93 39.42 -23.35
N SER A 268 8.35 38.66 -24.28
CA SER A 268 8.80 38.55 -25.67
C SER A 268 8.53 39.85 -26.41
N HIS A 269 9.09 40.96 -25.90
CA HIS A 269 9.08 42.23 -26.59
C HIS A 269 10.11 42.11 -27.72
N CYS A 270 9.65 41.61 -28.87
CA CYS A 270 10.39 41.65 -30.12
C CYS A 270 10.62 43.13 -30.49
N ALA A 271 11.70 43.71 -29.99
CA ALA A 271 12.19 45.00 -30.43
C ALA A 271 12.71 44.83 -31.86
N CYS A 272 11.80 44.95 -32.83
CA CYS A 272 12.12 44.93 -34.26
C CYS A 272 12.82 46.25 -34.65
N SER A 273 14.08 46.37 -34.22
CA SER A 273 14.99 47.41 -34.66
C SER A 273 15.40 47.10 -36.10
N LYS A 274 15.02 47.97 -37.03
CA LYS A 274 15.36 47.83 -38.45
C LYS A 274 16.88 47.82 -38.63
N GLY A 275 17.40 46.76 -39.26
CA GLY A 275 18.72 46.78 -39.90
C GLY A 275 19.78 45.86 -39.31
N SER A 276 19.64 44.54 -39.50
CA SER A 276 20.70 43.71 -40.11
C SER A 276 20.12 42.33 -40.46
N SER A 277 20.60 41.73 -41.54
CA SER A 277 20.11 40.45 -42.06
C SER A 277 21.00 39.29 -41.62
N GLU A 278 20.59 38.53 -40.59
CA GLU A 278 21.07 37.16 -40.36
C GLU A 278 20.17 36.46 -39.32
N CYS A 279 19.29 35.58 -39.81
CA CYS A 279 18.48 34.65 -39.00
C CYS A 279 18.04 33.47 -39.91
N ASP A 280 19.03 32.78 -40.50
CA ASP A 280 18.77 31.62 -41.37
C ASP A 280 18.28 30.41 -40.56
N GLU A 281 16.98 30.17 -40.65
CA GLU A 281 16.42 28.89 -41.10
C GLU A 281 17.03 27.58 -40.53
N GLN A 282 17.04 27.40 -39.20
CA GLN A 282 17.37 26.07 -38.64
C GLN A 282 16.64 25.60 -37.36
N GLN A 283 15.56 26.26 -36.91
CA GLN A 283 14.77 25.78 -35.75
C GLN A 283 13.28 25.50 -36.00
N GLN A 284 12.79 25.63 -37.23
CA GLN A 284 11.37 25.40 -37.53
C GLN A 284 11.04 23.92 -37.84
N LYS A 285 11.57 22.98 -37.04
CA LYS A 285 11.38 21.53 -37.26
C LYS A 285 11.34 20.65 -36.01
N LYS A 286 10.95 21.19 -34.85
CA LYS A 286 10.88 20.44 -33.57
C LYS A 286 9.67 20.79 -32.67
N CYS A 287 8.50 21.03 -33.27
CA CYS A 287 7.22 21.20 -32.53
C CYS A 287 5.99 20.63 -33.28
N VAL A 288 6.08 19.41 -33.83
CA VAL A 288 4.91 18.54 -34.12
C VAL A 288 5.33 17.08 -33.91
N ASP A 289 5.13 16.60 -32.69
CA ASP A 289 4.62 15.28 -32.27
C ASP A 289 4.77 15.17 -30.74
#